data_AF-A0AA36MZ12-F1
#
_entry.id   AF-A0AA36MZ12-F1
#
_cell.length_a   1.000
_cell.length_b   1.000
_cell.length_c   1.000
_cell.angle_alpha   90.00
_cell.angle_beta   90.00
_cell.angle_gamma   90.00
#
_symmetry.space_group_name_H-M   'P 1'
#
loop_
_entity.id
_entity.type
_entity.pdbx_description
1 polymer ?
#
loop_
_entity_poly.entity_id
_entity_poly.type
_entity_poly.pdbx_seq_one_letter_code
_entity_poly.pdbx_strand_id
1 'polypeptide(L)'
;FETALLTLGQRGSTDHGDPRWVVNARKWDAVLLTDVTFHRDGTHDLWVDGHKWKLVVEGKVAIAMGEAMGQRWEAGGARSFKSRPGQGRVLGLHFPRQGRRKGLMLIVCYAPISSARRTDRQEFLRQVTEVKARTPGGDWLIVGGDFNAEIGANQAQHYPTVMGQFGSGSTSRTGPELLEWCQQEGLVIIDSRFQQPLAKKYTWWHPSNGTGHVLDHFLMPGSQVKYRVGEVTQESRFGDRAE
;
A
#
# COMPACT_ATOMS: atom_id res chain seq x y z
N PHE A 1 2.11 -6.00 13.78
CA PHE A 1 1.85 -4.86 12.90
C PHE A 1 1.08 -5.40 11.72
N GLU A 2 -0.24 -5.24 11.75
CA GLU A 2 -1.14 -5.67 10.69
C GLU A 2 -1.68 -4.45 9.96
N THR A 3 -1.67 -4.50 8.63
CA THR A 3 -2.15 -3.42 7.76
C THR A 3 -3.06 -3.98 6.71
N ALA A 4 -4.10 -3.23 6.40
CA ALA A 4 -4.97 -3.50 5.27
C ALA A 4 -5.03 -2.31 4.31
N LEU A 5 -5.48 -2.60 3.10
CA LEU A 5 -5.75 -1.63 2.05
C LEU A 5 -7.22 -1.77 1.68
N LEU A 6 -7.97 -0.68 1.75
CA LEU A 6 -9.38 -0.63 1.37
C LEU A 6 -9.61 0.51 0.37
N THR A 7 -10.30 0.20 -0.72
CA THR A 7 -10.68 1.16 -1.76
C THR A 7 -12.16 1.50 -1.60
N LEU A 8 -12.48 2.73 -1.19
CA LEU A 8 -13.82 3.10 -0.69
C LEU A 8 -14.86 3.42 -1.80
N GLY A 9 -14.47 3.32 -3.08
CA GLY A 9 -15.34 3.56 -4.25
C GLY A 9 -16.11 2.32 -4.77
N GLN A 10 -15.93 1.14 -4.17
CA GLN A 10 -16.52 -0.10 -4.70
C GLN A 10 -17.96 -0.30 -4.21
N ARG A 11 -18.96 0.10 -5.01
CA ARG A 11 -20.31 -0.46 -4.91
C ARG A 11 -20.33 -1.80 -5.64
N GLY A 12 -20.27 -2.93 -4.92
CA GLY A 12 -20.54 -4.22 -5.54
C GLY A 12 -20.00 -5.50 -4.89
N SER A 13 -19.13 -5.48 -3.88
CA SER A 13 -18.78 -6.73 -3.17
C SER A 13 -19.75 -6.98 -2.02
N THR A 14 -20.94 -7.46 -2.38
CA THR A 14 -21.83 -8.14 -1.43
C THR A 14 -21.17 -9.45 -1.01
N ASP A 15 -20.44 -9.46 0.12
CA ASP A 15 -20.47 -10.59 1.06
C ASP A 15 -19.85 -10.36 2.45
N HIS A 16 -19.30 -9.19 2.75
CA HIS A 16 -18.86 -8.88 4.11
C HIS A 16 -19.53 -7.59 4.54
N GLY A 17 -20.17 -7.62 5.71
CA GLY A 17 -20.99 -6.55 6.24
C GLY A 17 -20.29 -5.19 6.29
N ASP A 18 -21.03 -4.17 6.73
CA ASP A 18 -20.56 -2.81 6.95
C ASP A 18 -19.05 -2.71 7.17
N PRO A 19 -18.28 -1.96 6.34
CA PRO A 19 -16.82 -1.91 6.43
C PRO A 19 -16.33 -1.51 7.84
N ARG A 20 -17.18 -0.87 8.65
CA ARG A 20 -16.98 -0.63 10.09
C ARG A 20 -16.72 -1.92 10.88
N TRP A 21 -17.51 -2.97 10.62
CA TRP A 21 -17.42 -4.27 11.29
C TRP A 21 -16.15 -5.04 10.92
N VAL A 22 -15.71 -4.93 9.67
CA VAL A 22 -14.52 -5.64 9.16
C VAL A 22 -13.24 -5.17 9.83
N VAL A 23 -13.12 -3.86 10.07
CA VAL A 23 -11.90 -3.27 10.62
C VAL A 23 -11.62 -3.76 12.05
N ASN A 24 -12.64 -3.83 12.91
CA ASN A 24 -12.47 -4.26 14.30
C ASN A 24 -12.35 -5.78 14.45
N ALA A 25 -13.09 -6.56 13.64
CA ALA A 25 -13.00 -8.02 13.67
C ALA A 25 -11.60 -8.55 13.29
N ARG A 26 -10.85 -7.79 12.48
CA ARG A 26 -9.55 -8.17 11.94
C ARG A 26 -8.34 -7.69 12.77
N LYS A 27 -8.55 -6.92 13.84
CA LYS A 27 -7.49 -6.40 14.74
C LYS A 27 -6.35 -5.65 14.01
N TRP A 28 -6.66 -4.93 12.94
CA TRP A 28 -5.65 -4.17 12.19
C TRP A 28 -5.12 -2.99 13.00
N ASP A 29 -3.81 -2.72 12.90
CA ASP A 29 -3.17 -1.58 13.55
C ASP A 29 -3.35 -0.29 12.72
N ALA A 30 -3.41 -0.44 11.40
CA ALA A 30 -3.67 0.65 10.46
C ALA A 30 -4.35 0.16 9.18
N VAL A 31 -5.06 1.07 8.53
CA VAL A 31 -5.74 0.85 7.25
C VAL A 31 -5.36 1.97 6.29
N LEU A 32 -4.88 1.57 5.12
CA LEU A 32 -4.61 2.47 3.99
C LEU A 32 -5.90 2.58 3.17
N LEU A 33 -6.34 3.81 2.89
CA LEU A 33 -7.59 4.09 2.22
C LEU A 33 -7.32 4.84 0.92
N THR A 34 -7.91 4.38 -0.18
CA THR A 34 -7.78 4.97 -1.52
C THR A 34 -9.16 5.33 -2.09
N ASP A 35 -9.16 6.22 -3.08
CA ASP A 35 -10.35 6.86 -3.64
C ASP A 35 -11.31 7.44 -2.58
N VAL A 36 -10.73 8.05 -1.56
CA VAL A 36 -11.47 8.67 -0.47
C VAL A 36 -12.18 9.92 -1.00
N THR A 37 -13.46 10.10 -0.63
CA THR A 37 -14.28 11.28 -0.99
C THR A 37 -14.57 12.18 0.20
N PHE A 38 -13.68 12.21 1.19
CA PHE A 38 -13.84 13.05 2.38
C PHE A 38 -13.82 14.53 2.00
N HIS A 39 -14.70 15.32 2.63
CA HIS A 39 -14.85 16.74 2.29
C HIS A 39 -13.72 17.63 2.83
N ARG A 40 -12.92 17.16 3.78
CA ARG A 40 -11.89 17.97 4.46
C ARG A 40 -10.64 17.16 4.75
N ASP A 41 -9.53 17.60 4.17
CA ASP A 41 -8.18 17.13 4.50
C ASP A 41 -7.82 17.42 5.96
N GLY A 42 -6.86 16.67 6.48
CA GLY A 42 -6.33 16.82 7.84
C GLY A 42 -6.61 15.62 8.73
N THR A 43 -6.44 15.83 10.04
CA THR A 43 -6.56 14.79 11.05
C THR A 43 -7.94 14.82 11.69
N HIS A 44 -8.58 13.66 11.79
CA HIS A 44 -9.91 13.46 12.34
C HIS A 44 -9.89 12.28 13.32
N ASP A 45 -10.72 12.34 14.35
CA ASP A 45 -11.01 11.19 15.19
C ASP A 45 -12.31 10.53 14.71
N LEU A 46 -12.28 9.21 14.55
CA LEU A 46 -13.42 8.39 14.15
C LEU A 46 -13.71 7.37 15.23
N TRP A 47 -14.99 7.04 15.41
CA TRP A 47 -15.44 5.98 16.29
C TRP A 47 -16.10 4.90 15.46
N VAL A 48 -15.58 3.68 15.57
CA VAL A 48 -16.05 2.51 14.83
C VAL A 48 -16.25 1.38 15.84
N ASP A 49 -17.48 0.94 16.03
CA ASP A 49 -17.91 -0.06 17.01
C ASP A 49 -17.30 0.12 18.42
N GLY A 50 -17.28 1.36 18.93
CA GLY A 50 -16.74 1.67 20.25
C GLY A 50 -15.22 1.79 20.32
N HIS A 51 -14.50 1.56 19.22
CA HIS A 51 -13.06 1.77 19.13
C HIS A 51 -12.73 3.12 18.49
N LYS A 52 -11.79 3.84 19.10
CA LYS A 52 -11.29 5.11 18.56
C LYS A 52 -10.23 4.86 17.49
N TRP A 53 -10.42 5.47 16.35
CA TRP A 53 -9.51 5.50 15.22
C TRP A 53 -9.08 6.93 14.94
N LYS A 54 -7.80 7.11 14.59
CA LYS A 54 -7.27 8.39 14.11
C LYS A 54 -7.10 8.32 12.61
N LEU A 55 -7.77 9.21 11.89
CA LEU A 55 -7.76 9.28 10.44
C LEU A 55 -6.96 10.49 9.99
N VAL A 56 -6.00 10.30 9.09
CA VAL A 56 -5.31 11.40 8.39
C VAL A 56 -5.71 11.34 6.93
N VAL A 57 -6.38 12.39 6.44
CA VAL A 57 -6.89 12.50 5.07
C VAL A 57 -6.05 13.50 4.28
N GLU A 58 -5.70 13.13 3.05
CA GLU A 58 -5.04 14.01 2.09
C GLU A 58 -5.56 13.73 0.67
N GLY A 59 -6.40 14.63 0.16
CA GLY A 59 -7.02 14.51 -1.15
C GLY A 59 -7.80 13.21 -1.31
N LYS A 60 -7.27 12.31 -2.14
CA LYS A 60 -7.91 11.04 -2.50
C LYS A 60 -7.46 9.84 -1.67
N VAL A 61 -6.60 10.06 -0.68
CA VAL A 61 -6.06 8.98 0.16
C VAL A 61 -6.19 9.31 1.63
N ALA A 62 -6.23 8.28 2.47
CA ALA A 62 -6.18 8.45 3.90
C ALA A 62 -5.48 7.28 4.59
N ILE A 63 -4.99 7.51 5.80
CA ILE A 63 -4.50 6.44 6.69
C ILE A 63 -5.30 6.50 7.98
N ALA A 64 -6.02 5.42 8.29
CA ALA A 64 -6.68 5.21 9.56
C ALA A 64 -5.75 4.41 10.49
N MET A 65 -5.64 4.83 11.74
CA MET A 65 -4.78 4.22 12.75
C MET A 65 -5.61 3.85 13.97
N GLY A 66 -5.42 2.64 14.48
CA GLY A 66 -5.96 2.28 15.79
C GLY A 66 -5.33 3.16 16.89
N GLU A 67 -5.98 3.23 18.05
CA GLU A 67 -5.62 4.14 19.14
C GLU A 67 -4.13 4.14 19.50
N ALA A 68 -3.53 2.98 19.77
CA ALA A 68 -2.12 2.88 20.15
C ALA A 68 -1.18 3.41 19.06
N MET A 69 -1.54 3.22 17.79
CA MET A 69 -0.73 3.69 16.67
C MET A 69 -0.91 5.18 16.43
N GLY A 70 -2.13 5.70 16.59
CA GLY A 70 -2.41 7.13 16.60
C GLY A 70 -1.63 7.87 17.69
N GLN A 71 -1.64 7.35 18.92
CA GLN A 71 -0.85 7.90 20.04
C GLN A 71 0.66 7.88 19.74
N ARG A 72 1.18 6.78 19.18
CA ARG A 72 2.59 6.70 18.76
C ARG A 72 2.95 7.72 17.69
N TRP A 73 2.07 7.95 16.73
CA TRP A 73 2.27 8.94 15.68
C TRP A 73 2.29 10.37 16.23
N GLU A 74 1.33 10.70 17.10
CA GLU A 74 1.24 12.01 17.76
C GLU A 74 2.44 12.28 18.67
N ALA A 75 2.84 11.31 19.49
CA ALA A 75 4.05 11.39 20.31
C ALA A 75 5.33 11.57 19.47
N GLY A 76 5.29 11.16 18.20
CA GLY A 76 6.34 11.37 17.21
C GLY A 76 6.29 12.70 16.46
N GLY A 77 5.44 13.63 16.89
CA GLY A 77 5.23 14.94 16.29
C GLY A 77 4.24 14.95 15.12
N ALA A 78 3.36 13.93 15.02
CA ALA A 78 2.33 13.82 14.00
C ALA A 78 2.86 14.03 12.56
N ARG A 79 4.04 13.45 12.26
CA ARG A 79 4.74 13.68 10.99
C ARG A 79 3.99 13.04 9.82
N SER A 80 3.53 13.89 8.91
CA SER A 80 2.91 13.52 7.63
C SER A 80 3.67 14.13 6.45
N PHE A 81 3.77 13.39 5.35
CA PHE A 81 4.43 13.80 4.12
C PHE A 81 3.46 13.69 2.96
N LYS A 82 3.43 14.71 2.11
CA LYS A 82 2.51 14.83 0.99
C LYS A 82 3.20 15.51 -0.17
N SER A 83 2.89 15.06 -1.38
CA SER A 83 3.48 15.62 -2.61
C SER A 83 2.82 16.92 -3.04
N ARG A 84 1.50 17.02 -2.90
CA ARG A 84 0.70 18.21 -3.25
C ARG A 84 -0.48 18.37 -2.27
N PRO A 85 -0.48 19.41 -1.42
CA PRO A 85 -1.58 19.67 -0.50
C PRO A 85 -2.93 19.85 -1.22
N GLY A 86 -4.00 19.20 -0.75
CA GLY A 86 -5.39 19.46 -1.20
C GLY A 86 -5.84 18.73 -2.47
N GLN A 87 -4.92 18.08 -3.19
CA GLN A 87 -5.20 17.23 -4.35
C GLN A 87 -4.33 15.96 -4.32
N GLY A 88 -3.84 15.60 -3.12
CA GLY A 88 -2.87 14.55 -2.93
C GLY A 88 -3.40 13.17 -3.32
N ARG A 89 -2.54 12.41 -4.00
CA ARG A 89 -2.70 10.98 -4.29
C ARG A 89 -1.71 10.12 -3.52
N VAL A 90 -0.91 10.75 -2.65
CA VAL A 90 0.17 10.11 -1.89
C VAL A 90 0.21 10.75 -0.51
N LEU A 91 0.13 9.91 0.53
CA LEU A 91 0.25 10.33 1.93
C LEU A 91 1.20 9.38 2.65
N GLY A 92 2.25 9.93 3.24
CA GLY A 92 3.18 9.20 4.11
C GLY A 92 2.99 9.59 5.57
N LEU A 93 2.83 8.62 6.48
CA LEU A 93 2.90 8.83 7.92
C LEU A 93 4.13 8.16 8.51
N HIS A 94 4.88 8.90 9.32
CA HIS A 94 6.07 8.38 9.98
C HIS A 94 5.86 8.19 11.49
N PHE A 95 6.08 6.97 11.94
CA PHE A 95 5.99 6.54 13.33
C PHE A 95 7.40 6.38 13.89
N PRO A 96 7.77 7.12 14.95
CA PRO A 96 9.13 7.12 15.47
C PRO A 96 9.50 5.78 16.10
N ARG A 97 10.80 5.49 16.13
CA ARG A 97 11.38 4.41 16.94
C ARG A 97 10.97 4.58 18.41
N GLN A 98 10.61 3.46 19.06
CA GLN A 98 10.26 3.42 20.49
C GLN A 98 11.10 2.35 21.17
N GLY A 99 12.11 2.76 21.94
CA GLY A 99 13.10 1.85 22.52
C GLY A 99 13.76 0.99 21.43
N ARG A 100 13.63 -0.33 21.56
CA ARG A 100 14.16 -1.30 20.58
C ARG A 100 13.29 -1.49 19.33
N ARG A 101 12.03 -1.00 19.32
CA ARG A 101 11.13 -1.13 18.17
C ARG A 101 11.50 -0.13 17.09
N LYS A 102 11.93 -0.62 15.92
CA LYS A 102 12.20 0.20 14.72
C LYS A 102 11.04 1.16 14.40
N GLY A 103 11.37 2.33 13.83
CA GLY A 103 10.36 3.22 13.28
C GLY A 103 9.70 2.61 12.05
N LEU A 104 8.67 3.28 11.56
CA LEU A 104 7.86 2.82 10.44
C LEU A 104 7.44 4.03 9.60
N MET A 105 7.62 3.93 8.29
CA MET A 105 6.98 4.78 7.30
C MET A 105 5.86 3.97 6.64
N LEU A 106 4.63 4.50 6.72
CA LEU A 106 3.51 4.01 5.93
C LEU A 106 3.17 5.00 4.84
N ILE A 107 3.12 4.55 3.61
CA ILE A 107 2.70 5.36 2.46
C ILE A 107 1.45 4.75 1.87
N VAL A 108 0.37 5.52 1.79
CA VAL A 108 -0.80 5.20 0.97
C VAL A 108 -0.72 5.95 -0.35
N CYS A 109 -1.08 5.31 -1.46
CA CYS A 109 -1.10 5.96 -2.75
C CYS A 109 -2.29 5.54 -3.62
N TYR A 110 -2.75 6.43 -4.50
CA TYR A 110 -3.84 6.17 -5.45
C TYR A 110 -3.48 6.68 -6.85
N ALA A 111 -3.02 5.76 -7.69
CA ALA A 111 -2.55 6.09 -9.04
C ALA A 111 -3.68 6.65 -9.92
N PRO A 112 -3.36 7.50 -10.90
CA PRO A 112 -4.28 7.80 -11.99
C PRO A 112 -4.68 6.52 -12.74
N ILE A 113 -5.88 6.51 -13.33
CA ILE A 113 -6.35 5.39 -14.16
C ILE A 113 -5.41 5.11 -15.34
N SER A 114 -5.43 3.88 -15.85
CA SER A 114 -4.54 3.42 -16.92
C SER A 114 -4.62 4.23 -18.23
N SER A 115 -5.75 4.89 -18.48
CA SER A 115 -5.98 5.77 -19.64
C SER A 115 -5.48 7.21 -19.45
N ALA A 116 -5.01 7.59 -18.25
CA ALA A 116 -4.42 8.91 -18.01
C ALA A 116 -3.17 9.14 -18.90
N ARG A 117 -2.66 10.38 -18.96
CA ARG A 117 -1.44 10.65 -19.72
C ARG A 117 -0.26 9.97 -19.05
N ARG A 118 0.71 9.48 -19.85
CA ARG A 118 1.94 8.88 -19.32
C ARG A 118 2.70 9.84 -18.39
N THR A 119 2.71 11.13 -18.72
CA THR A 119 3.31 12.18 -17.89
C THR A 119 2.67 12.26 -16.50
N ASP A 120 1.35 12.09 -16.40
CA ASP A 120 0.62 12.17 -15.12
C ASP A 120 0.94 10.94 -14.25
N ARG A 121 1.08 9.76 -14.88
CA ARG A 121 1.49 8.53 -14.19
C ARG A 121 2.94 8.57 -13.72
N GLN A 122 3.84 9.11 -14.55
CA GLN A 122 5.24 9.30 -14.19
C GLN A 122 5.40 10.31 -13.04
N GLU A 123 4.65 11.42 -13.10
CA GLU A 123 4.62 12.40 -12.02
C GLU A 123 4.08 11.78 -10.73
N PHE A 124 3.05 10.93 -10.80
CA PHE A 124 2.57 10.19 -9.64
C PHE A 124 3.66 9.30 -9.02
N LEU A 125 4.36 8.50 -9.81
CA LEU A 125 5.44 7.63 -9.30
C LEU A 125 6.61 8.45 -8.71
N ARG A 126 6.96 9.58 -9.34
CA ARG A 126 7.95 10.53 -8.83
C ARG A 126 7.55 11.06 -7.44
N GLN A 127 6.28 11.38 -7.24
CA GLN A 127 5.76 11.83 -5.94
C GLN A 127 5.83 10.73 -4.87
N VAL A 128 5.59 9.48 -5.23
CA VAL A 128 5.78 8.34 -4.31
C VAL A 128 7.25 8.22 -3.92
N THR A 129 8.19 8.36 -4.87
CA THR A 129 9.64 8.40 -4.61
C THR A 129 10.01 9.52 -3.63
N GLU A 130 9.48 10.74 -3.82
CA GLU A 130 9.75 11.87 -2.92
C GLU A 130 9.28 11.62 -1.48
N VAL A 131 8.10 11.02 -1.31
CA VAL A 131 7.58 10.68 0.02
C VAL A 131 8.40 9.54 0.63
N LYS A 132 8.75 8.51 -0.15
CA LYS A 132 9.64 7.41 0.27
C LYS A 132 10.98 7.92 0.77
N ALA A 133 11.58 8.91 0.10
CA ALA A 133 12.85 9.51 0.48
C ALA A 133 12.84 10.19 1.87
N ARG A 134 11.66 10.46 2.43
CA ARG A 134 11.51 10.98 3.81
C ARG A 134 11.64 9.90 4.90
N THR A 135 11.76 8.63 4.51
CA THR A 135 11.90 7.51 5.44
C THR A 135 13.26 7.55 6.13
N PRO A 136 13.33 7.65 7.48
CA PRO A 136 14.60 7.60 8.18
C PRO A 136 15.33 6.26 8.00
N GLY A 137 16.66 6.30 8.00
CA GLY A 137 17.50 5.13 7.87
C GLY A 137 17.22 4.05 8.93
N GLY A 138 17.05 2.81 8.46
CA GLY A 138 16.83 1.64 9.32
C GLY A 138 15.39 1.45 9.81
N ASP A 139 14.47 2.36 9.47
CA ASP A 139 13.05 2.19 9.74
C ASP A 139 12.39 1.32 8.68
N TRP A 140 11.29 0.67 9.06
CA TRP A 140 10.49 -0.12 8.14
C TRP A 140 9.77 0.79 7.14
N LEU A 141 9.68 0.36 5.89
CA LEU A 141 8.90 1.04 4.85
C LEU A 141 7.85 0.09 4.30
N ILE A 142 6.60 0.54 4.32
CA ILE A 142 5.50 -0.11 3.62
C ILE A 142 4.81 0.95 2.76
N VAL A 143 4.72 0.68 1.46
CA VAL A 143 3.92 1.45 0.51
C VAL A 143 2.74 0.56 0.13
N GLY A 144 1.51 1.05 0.25
CA GLY A 144 0.34 0.32 -0.20
C GLY A 144 -0.60 1.25 -0.93
N GLY A 145 -1.36 0.72 -1.87
CA GLY A 145 -2.29 1.55 -2.61
C GLY A 145 -2.90 0.84 -3.80
N ASP A 146 -3.87 1.54 -4.39
CA ASP A 146 -4.40 1.21 -5.70
C ASP A 146 -3.46 1.84 -6.74
N PHE A 147 -2.68 1.00 -7.40
CA PHE A 147 -1.73 1.42 -8.43
C PHE A 147 -2.37 1.47 -9.82
N ASN A 148 -3.65 1.11 -9.97
CA ASN A 148 -4.33 0.97 -11.26
C ASN A 148 -3.48 0.17 -12.26
N ALA A 149 -2.78 -0.87 -11.78
CA ALA A 149 -1.79 -1.61 -12.54
C ALA A 149 -1.85 -3.10 -12.24
N GLU A 150 -2.28 -3.89 -13.21
CA GLU A 150 -2.11 -5.35 -13.17
C GLU A 150 -0.74 -5.72 -13.71
N ILE A 151 0.08 -6.39 -12.90
CA ILE A 151 1.47 -6.73 -13.24
C ILE A 151 1.62 -8.00 -14.09
N GLY A 152 0.74 -8.99 -13.91
CA GLY A 152 0.75 -10.26 -14.64
C GLY A 152 1.92 -11.21 -14.28
N ALA A 153 1.63 -12.49 -14.08
CA ALA A 153 2.60 -13.52 -13.69
C ALA A 153 3.64 -13.82 -14.78
N ASN A 154 3.31 -13.56 -16.05
CA ASN A 154 4.23 -13.64 -17.19
C ASN A 154 5.42 -12.67 -17.07
N GLN A 155 5.31 -11.60 -16.27
CA GLN A 155 6.41 -10.66 -16.05
C GLN A 155 7.43 -11.14 -15.01
N ALA A 156 7.16 -12.21 -14.27
CA ALA A 156 8.01 -12.64 -13.16
C ALA A 156 9.44 -12.99 -13.59
N GLN A 157 9.63 -13.50 -14.81
CA GLN A 157 10.96 -13.80 -15.35
C GLN A 157 11.76 -12.55 -15.74
N HIS A 158 11.06 -11.47 -16.11
CA HIS A 158 11.69 -10.19 -16.48
C HIS A 158 12.05 -9.34 -15.25
N TYR A 159 11.32 -9.51 -14.16
CA TYR A 159 11.50 -8.74 -12.92
C TYR A 159 11.63 -9.64 -11.66
N PRO A 160 12.60 -10.58 -11.63
CA PRO A 160 12.68 -11.62 -10.59
C PRO A 160 13.02 -11.08 -9.19
N THR A 161 13.61 -9.89 -9.11
CA THR A 161 13.90 -9.22 -7.84
C THR A 161 12.69 -8.44 -7.32
N VAL A 162 11.82 -7.93 -8.20
CA VAL A 162 10.68 -7.08 -7.85
C VAL A 162 9.42 -7.88 -7.55
N MET A 163 9.12 -8.92 -8.32
CA MET A 163 7.87 -9.67 -8.17
C MET A 163 8.12 -11.17 -7.99
N GLY A 164 7.19 -11.84 -7.31
CA GLY A 164 7.18 -13.30 -7.17
C GLY A 164 6.51 -14.01 -8.35
N GLN A 165 6.50 -15.34 -8.26
CA GLN A 165 5.92 -16.21 -9.30
C GLN A 165 4.37 -16.24 -9.28
N PHE A 166 3.74 -15.58 -8.30
CA PHE A 166 2.31 -15.68 -8.05
C PHE A 166 1.57 -14.38 -8.37
N GLY A 167 1.94 -13.67 -9.45
CA GLY A 167 1.13 -12.57 -10.00
C GLY A 167 -0.27 -13.00 -10.46
N SER A 168 -1.10 -12.04 -10.89
CA SER A 168 -2.37 -12.31 -11.60
C SER A 168 -2.11 -12.80 -13.03
N GLY A 169 -3.12 -13.30 -13.75
CA GLY A 169 -2.92 -13.76 -15.13
C GLY A 169 -2.78 -12.64 -16.17
N SER A 170 -3.31 -11.45 -15.87
CA SER A 170 -3.40 -10.28 -16.74
C SER A 170 -2.28 -9.26 -16.48
N THR A 171 -1.69 -8.73 -17.55
CA THR A 171 -0.83 -7.54 -17.50
C THR A 171 -1.57 -6.35 -18.13
N SER A 172 -1.70 -5.28 -17.37
CA SER A 172 -2.24 -4.00 -17.85
C SER A 172 -1.15 -3.16 -18.53
N ARG A 173 -1.53 -2.09 -19.23
CA ARG A 173 -0.59 -1.12 -19.81
C ARG A 173 0.37 -0.52 -18.77
N THR A 174 -0.13 -0.31 -17.55
CA THR A 174 0.57 0.33 -16.42
C THR A 174 1.38 -0.66 -15.59
N GLY A 175 1.16 -1.97 -15.74
CA GLY A 175 1.89 -3.02 -15.03
C GLY A 175 3.41 -2.94 -15.21
N PRO A 176 3.93 -2.91 -16.45
CA PRO A 176 5.36 -2.77 -16.70
C PRO A 176 5.95 -1.44 -16.18
N GLU A 177 5.20 -0.34 -16.24
CA GLU A 177 5.63 0.96 -15.69
C GLU A 177 5.83 0.87 -14.16
N LEU A 178 4.93 0.18 -13.44
CA LEU A 178 5.06 -0.07 -12.01
C LEU A 178 6.26 -0.98 -11.70
N LEU A 179 6.45 -2.05 -12.47
CA LEU A 179 7.56 -2.99 -12.26
C LEU A 179 8.93 -2.34 -12.48
N GLU A 180 9.07 -1.54 -13.54
CA GLU A 180 10.29 -0.78 -13.82
C GLU A 180 10.61 0.22 -12.71
N TRP A 181 9.61 0.98 -12.25
CA TRP A 181 9.79 1.91 -11.13
C TRP A 181 10.16 1.19 -9.83
N CYS A 182 9.48 0.09 -9.50
CA CYS A 182 9.82 -0.73 -8.32
C CYS A 182 11.27 -1.21 -8.37
N GLN A 183 11.75 -1.63 -9.55
CA GLN A 183 13.15 -2.03 -9.72
C GLN A 183 14.12 -0.89 -9.44
N GLN A 184 13.85 0.30 -9.98
CA GLN A 184 14.66 1.51 -9.75
C GLN A 184 14.68 1.93 -8.28
N GLU A 185 13.55 1.76 -7.57
CA GLU A 185 13.40 2.15 -6.17
C GLU A 185 13.85 1.08 -5.16
N GLY A 186 14.26 -0.11 -5.63
CA GLY A 186 14.62 -1.25 -4.79
C GLY A 186 13.42 -1.85 -4.03
N LEU A 187 12.21 -1.69 -4.57
CA LEU A 187 10.96 -2.15 -4.00
C LEU A 187 10.53 -3.50 -4.59
N VAL A 188 9.82 -4.25 -3.75
CA VAL A 188 9.28 -5.57 -4.06
C VAL A 188 7.78 -5.57 -3.87
N ILE A 189 7.05 -6.12 -4.83
CA ILE A 189 5.60 -6.33 -4.77
C ILE A 189 5.32 -7.60 -3.94
N ILE A 190 4.90 -7.41 -2.70
CA ILE A 190 4.84 -8.45 -1.67
C ILE A 190 3.75 -9.48 -1.98
N ASP A 191 2.56 -9.02 -2.36
CA ASP A 191 1.39 -9.86 -2.63
C ASP A 191 1.63 -10.85 -3.79
N SER A 192 2.49 -10.51 -4.74
CA SER A 192 2.87 -11.39 -5.85
C SER A 192 3.74 -12.59 -5.44
N ARG A 193 4.23 -12.63 -4.19
CA ARG A 193 5.13 -13.68 -3.68
C ARG A 193 4.42 -14.82 -2.96
N PHE A 194 3.13 -14.70 -2.69
CA PHE A 194 2.37 -15.71 -1.97
C PHE A 194 1.39 -16.44 -2.88
N GLN A 195 1.41 -17.78 -2.81
CA GLN A 195 0.46 -18.59 -3.53
C GLN A 195 -0.92 -18.47 -2.88
N GLN A 196 -1.89 -18.02 -3.66
CA GLN A 196 -3.29 -17.92 -3.25
C GLN A 196 -4.20 -18.30 -4.43
N PRO A 197 -5.42 -18.81 -4.17
CA PRO A 197 -6.43 -18.96 -5.22
C PRO A 197 -6.69 -17.61 -5.90
N LEU A 198 -6.76 -17.60 -7.24
CA LEU A 198 -6.88 -16.37 -8.02
C LEU A 198 -8.09 -15.51 -7.60
N ALA A 199 -9.23 -16.14 -7.30
CA ALA A 199 -10.44 -15.46 -6.82
C ALA A 199 -10.23 -14.68 -5.51
N LYS A 200 -9.27 -15.09 -4.67
CA LYS A 200 -8.91 -14.40 -3.41
C LYS A 200 -7.86 -13.31 -3.59
N LYS A 201 -7.27 -13.19 -4.78
CA LYS A 201 -6.31 -12.13 -5.12
C LYS A 201 -6.98 -10.89 -5.68
N TYR A 202 -8.18 -11.03 -6.25
CA TYR A 202 -8.89 -9.91 -6.84
C TYR A 202 -9.18 -8.86 -5.78
N THR A 203 -8.76 -7.64 -6.08
CA THR A 203 -8.91 -6.47 -5.21
C THR A 203 -9.95 -5.50 -5.77
N TRP A 204 -10.32 -5.65 -7.05
CA TRP A 204 -11.40 -4.92 -7.70
C TRP A 204 -12.22 -5.83 -8.63
N TRP A 205 -13.53 -5.61 -8.67
CA TRP A 205 -14.45 -6.28 -9.59
C TRP A 205 -15.07 -5.26 -10.53
N HIS A 206 -14.94 -5.51 -11.83
CA HIS A 206 -15.47 -4.63 -12.85
C HIS A 206 -17.00 -4.80 -12.93
N PRO A 207 -17.80 -3.72 -12.73
CA PRO A 207 -19.24 -3.84 -12.55
C PRO A 207 -20.00 -4.27 -13.82
N SER A 208 -19.52 -3.91 -15.02
CA SER A 208 -20.24 -4.23 -16.27
C SER A 208 -19.92 -5.59 -16.88
N ASN A 209 -18.66 -6.05 -16.86
CA ASN A 209 -18.25 -7.30 -17.51
C ASN A 209 -17.97 -8.44 -16.52
N GLY A 210 -18.05 -8.19 -15.20
CA GLY A 210 -17.89 -9.21 -14.17
C GLY A 210 -16.49 -9.82 -14.10
N THR A 211 -15.44 -9.07 -14.46
CA THR A 211 -14.06 -9.56 -14.33
C THR A 211 -13.39 -9.06 -13.05
N GLY A 212 -12.61 -9.93 -12.42
CA GLY A 212 -11.79 -9.60 -11.25
C GLY A 212 -10.40 -9.13 -11.66
N HIS A 213 -9.88 -8.12 -10.97
CA HIS A 213 -8.59 -7.50 -11.24
C HIS A 213 -7.77 -7.37 -9.95
N VAL A 214 -6.45 -7.37 -10.08
CA VAL A 214 -5.50 -7.12 -8.99
C VAL A 214 -4.84 -5.78 -9.27
N LEU A 215 -5.35 -4.73 -8.64
CA LEU A 215 -4.89 -3.34 -8.83
C LEU A 215 -4.20 -2.78 -7.58
N ASP A 216 -4.53 -3.37 -6.44
CA ASP A 216 -4.06 -2.98 -5.13
C ASP A 216 -2.83 -3.80 -4.76
N HIS A 217 -1.73 -3.14 -4.42
CA HIS A 217 -0.46 -3.80 -4.11
C HIS A 217 0.16 -3.27 -2.82
N PHE A 218 0.93 -4.14 -2.16
CA PHE A 218 1.82 -3.75 -1.07
C PHE A 218 3.27 -3.90 -1.51
N LEU A 219 4.05 -2.85 -1.28
CA LEU A 219 5.45 -2.76 -1.63
C LEU A 219 6.31 -2.54 -0.39
N MET A 220 7.50 -3.15 -0.39
CA MET A 220 8.52 -2.88 0.62
C MET A 220 9.93 -3.00 0.02
N PRO A 221 10.97 -2.41 0.64
CA PRO A 221 12.33 -2.63 0.21
C PRO A 221 12.68 -4.12 0.19
N GLY A 222 13.36 -4.59 -0.85
CA GLY A 222 13.75 -5.99 -0.95
C GLY A 222 14.56 -6.48 0.27
N SER A 223 15.49 -5.66 0.76
CA SER A 223 16.28 -5.93 1.97
C SER A 223 15.46 -6.05 3.26
N GLN A 224 14.21 -5.61 3.24
CA GLN A 224 13.29 -5.66 4.38
C GLN A 224 12.37 -6.89 4.31
N VAL A 225 12.24 -7.56 3.16
CA VAL A 225 11.39 -8.74 3.01
C VAL A 225 11.97 -9.88 3.86
N LYS A 226 11.18 -10.42 4.78
CA LYS A 226 11.48 -11.66 5.50
C LYS A 226 10.29 -12.59 5.37
N TYR A 227 10.53 -13.84 4.95
CA TYR A 227 9.48 -14.84 4.83
C TYR A 227 9.88 -16.10 5.58
N ARG A 228 8.88 -16.83 6.09
CA ARG A 228 9.07 -18.14 6.69
C ARG A 228 8.62 -19.22 5.72
N VAL A 229 9.47 -20.22 5.51
CA VAL A 229 9.10 -21.46 4.81
C VAL A 229 9.15 -22.56 5.85
N GLY A 230 7.98 -23.00 6.33
CA GLY A 230 7.88 -23.85 7.52
C GLY A 230 8.35 -23.12 8.79
N GLU A 231 9.19 -23.75 9.61
CA GLU A 231 9.77 -23.16 10.82
C GLU A 231 10.99 -22.25 10.55
N VAL A 232 11.53 -22.27 9.34
CA VAL A 232 12.76 -21.54 8.99
C VAL A 232 12.41 -20.12 8.53
N THR A 233 12.97 -19.12 9.21
CA THR A 233 12.92 -17.73 8.74
C THR A 233 14.05 -17.50 7.73
N GLN A 234 13.70 -17.14 6.49
CA GLN A 234 14.66 -16.71 5.48
C GLN A 234 14.58 -15.19 5.32
N GLU A 235 15.75 -14.56 5.23
CA GLU A 235 15.87 -13.17 4.79
C GLU A 235 16.00 -13.13 3.27
N SER A 236 15.36 -12.16 2.64
CA SER A 236 15.58 -11.91 1.22
C SER A 236 17.03 -11.52 0.99
N ARG A 237 17.75 -12.28 0.14
CA ARG A 237 19.14 -11.99 -0.26
C ARG A 237 19.24 -11.04 -1.46
N PHE A 238 18.18 -10.28 -1.75
CA PHE A 238 18.05 -9.53 -3.00
C PHE A 238 18.71 -8.13 -2.98
N GLY A 239 19.58 -7.85 -1.99
CA GLY A 239 20.30 -6.57 -1.85
C GLY A 239 21.83 -6.65 -1.92
N ASP A 240 22.42 -7.86 -1.88
CA ASP A 240 23.87 -8.03 -1.77
C ASP A 240 24.50 -8.56 -3.07
N ARG A 241 24.33 -7.83 -4.19
CA ARG A 241 25.26 -7.92 -5.34
C ARG A 241 25.26 -6.61 -6.13
N ALA A 242 26.10 -5.70 -5.67
CA ALA A 242 26.77 -4.73 -6.52
C ALA A 242 28.22 -4.66 -6.05
N GLU A 243 29.06 -5.53 -6.62
CA GLU A 243 30.49 -5.27 -6.79
C GLU A 243 30.71 -4.93 -8.26
#